data_AF-A0A2B7Y2E6-F1
#
_entry.id   AF-A0A2B7Y2E6-F1
#
_cell.length_a   1.000
_cell.length_b   1.000
_cell.length_c   1.000
_cell.angle_alpha   90.00
_cell.angle_beta   90.00
_cell.angle_gamma   90.00
#
_symmetry.space_group_name_H-M   'P 1'
#
loop_
_entity.id
_entity.type
_entity.pdbx_description
1 polymer ?
#
loop_
_entity_poly.entity_id
_entity_poly.type
_entity_poly.pdbx_seq_one_letter_code
_entity_poly.pdbx_strand_id
1 'polypeptide(L)'
;MESQPPVYEERNEKRPPSFAQLRSQQQAPLLTPPASSFRTSFASVSLHMNDRVRLLGFSSTDVAQIHGILDQYWPKGVASTREYGASDEFRLNGSPWNPSTWFEDEKTAARRLMCGLLKGLYDLGWVLKAPVDVLKKDGNKDTLLFRLQQPPPPPCNWMCISFNKSDLLQLIGAPRAVCEAMSNILEDKIQRTQVLESSFEIKFLGYPWKAGGTDTVETRLILLKILDCLERFGFSLYGSLNQDTKQGEHVENTDTWFCNQQANWMPGIPIYHG
;
A
#
# COMPACT_ATOMS: atom_id res chain seq x y z
N MET A 1 16.37 -77.53 10.02
CA MET A 1 15.10 -77.24 10.72
C MET A 1 14.51 -76.03 10.07
N GLU A 2 13.40 -76.24 9.37
CA GLU A 2 12.67 -75.30 8.54
C GLU A 2 11.93 -74.26 9.37
N SER A 3 11.85 -73.03 8.88
CA SER A 3 10.81 -72.08 9.25
C SER A 3 10.35 -71.33 7.99
N GLN A 4 9.16 -71.71 7.52
CA GLN A 4 8.47 -71.08 6.38
C GLN A 4 8.10 -69.62 6.69
N PRO A 5 8.15 -68.72 5.69
CA PRO A 5 7.57 -67.37 5.80
C PRO A 5 6.04 -67.40 5.58
N PRO A 6 5.29 -66.45 6.17
CA PRO A 6 3.84 -66.45 6.11
C PRO A 6 3.28 -66.03 4.73
N VAL A 7 2.19 -66.71 4.37
CA VAL A 7 1.37 -66.54 3.17
C VAL A 7 0.49 -65.29 3.31
N TYR A 8 0.48 -64.43 2.29
CA TYR A 8 -0.47 -63.32 2.16
C TYR A 8 -1.71 -63.79 1.36
N GLU A 9 -2.90 -63.58 1.91
CA GLU A 9 -4.18 -63.90 1.27
C GLU A 9 -4.53 -62.92 0.13
N GLU A 10 -4.84 -63.47 -1.05
CA GLU A 10 -5.43 -62.77 -2.18
C GLU A 10 -6.91 -62.45 -1.92
N ARG A 11 -7.31 -61.18 -2.08
CA ARG A 11 -8.72 -60.78 -2.21
C ARG A 11 -9.03 -60.21 -3.60
N ASN A 12 -9.47 -61.13 -4.46
CA ASN A 12 -10.60 -61.02 -5.40
C ASN A 12 -10.82 -59.69 -6.15
N GLU A 13 -10.22 -59.58 -7.34
CA GLU A 13 -10.59 -58.61 -8.37
C GLU A 13 -11.94 -58.97 -9.01
N LYS A 14 -12.91 -58.06 -8.95
CA LYS A 14 -14.17 -58.18 -9.71
C LYS A 14 -14.01 -57.53 -11.08
N ARG A 15 -14.11 -58.33 -12.15
CA ARG A 15 -14.21 -57.88 -13.55
C ARG A 15 -15.50 -57.06 -13.78
N PRO A 16 -15.47 -56.05 -14.67
CA PRO A 16 -16.66 -55.28 -15.01
C PRO A 16 -17.58 -56.07 -15.97
N PRO A 17 -18.91 -55.88 -15.89
CA PRO A 17 -19.83 -56.45 -16.86
C PRO A 17 -19.80 -55.69 -18.19
N SER A 18 -19.90 -56.48 -19.26
CA SER A 18 -19.96 -56.13 -20.69
C SER A 18 -21.07 -55.12 -21.02
N PHE A 19 -20.73 -54.11 -21.80
CA PHE A 19 -21.65 -53.16 -22.44
C PHE A 19 -22.51 -53.87 -23.51
N ALA A 20 -23.73 -54.26 -23.13
CA ALA A 20 -24.77 -54.53 -24.11
C ALA A 20 -26.16 -54.14 -23.55
N GLN A 21 -26.68 -53.05 -24.14
CA GLN A 21 -28.10 -52.74 -24.32
C GLN A 21 -28.96 -52.46 -23.09
N LEU A 22 -29.28 -51.17 -22.91
CA LEU A 22 -30.67 -50.71 -22.78
C LEU A 22 -30.73 -49.22 -23.12
N ARG A 23 -31.26 -48.90 -24.31
CA ARG A 23 -31.75 -47.56 -24.64
C ARG A 23 -33.06 -47.34 -23.86
N SER A 24 -33.02 -46.45 -22.89
CA SER A 24 -34.20 -45.74 -22.42
C SER A 24 -33.91 -44.25 -22.49
N GLN A 25 -34.86 -43.51 -23.08
CA GLN A 25 -34.81 -42.08 -23.30
C GLN A 25 -34.65 -41.34 -21.96
N GLN A 26 -33.53 -40.65 -21.75
CA GLN A 26 -33.41 -39.61 -20.74
C GLN A 26 -33.25 -38.27 -21.46
N GLN A 27 -34.23 -37.39 -21.29
CA GLN A 27 -34.05 -35.96 -21.53
C GLN A 27 -32.84 -35.50 -20.72
N ALA A 28 -31.83 -34.97 -21.41
CA ALA A 28 -30.70 -34.34 -20.75
C ALA A 28 -31.22 -33.17 -19.90
N PRO A 29 -30.93 -33.12 -18.58
CA PRO A 29 -31.07 -31.85 -17.88
C PRO A 29 -30.10 -30.88 -18.55
N LEU A 30 -30.63 -29.71 -18.96
CA LEU A 30 -29.81 -28.57 -19.33
C LEU A 30 -28.88 -28.29 -18.14
N LEU A 31 -27.62 -28.71 -18.26
CA LEU A 31 -26.58 -28.38 -17.30
C LEU A 31 -26.42 -26.86 -17.38
N THR A 32 -27.00 -26.15 -16.41
CA THR A 32 -26.61 -24.79 -16.11
C THR A 32 -25.09 -24.80 -15.93
N PRO A 33 -24.34 -23.95 -16.66
CA PRO A 33 -22.90 -23.85 -16.42
C PRO A 33 -22.70 -23.56 -14.93
N PRO A 34 -21.74 -24.21 -14.25
CA PRO A 34 -21.46 -23.90 -12.86
C PRO A 34 -21.23 -22.40 -12.78
N ALA A 35 -21.97 -21.72 -11.89
CA ALA A 35 -21.78 -20.30 -11.65
C ALA A 35 -20.27 -20.06 -11.49
N SER A 36 -19.68 -19.25 -12.38
CA SER A 36 -18.25 -18.95 -12.31
C SER A 36 -17.99 -18.42 -10.90
N SER A 37 -17.24 -19.17 -10.09
CA SER A 37 -16.93 -18.72 -8.74
C SER A 37 -16.28 -17.36 -8.83
N PHE A 38 -16.87 -16.34 -8.21
CA PHE A 38 -16.26 -15.02 -8.12
C PHE A 38 -14.83 -15.19 -7.55
N ARG A 39 -13.82 -14.77 -8.32
CA ARG A 39 -12.42 -14.75 -7.89
C ARG A 39 -11.89 -13.35 -8.07
N THR A 40 -11.33 -12.80 -7.00
CA THR A 40 -10.59 -11.55 -7.03
C THR A 40 -9.09 -11.86 -7.06
N SER A 41 -8.33 -11.09 -7.84
CA SER A 41 -6.88 -11.19 -7.84
C SER A 41 -6.29 -10.38 -6.69
N PHE A 42 -5.16 -10.86 -6.17
CA PHE A 42 -4.36 -10.15 -5.18
C PHE A 42 -2.94 -9.98 -5.70
N ALA A 43 -2.33 -8.86 -5.34
CA ALA A 43 -0.96 -8.54 -5.68
C ALA A 43 -0.28 -7.85 -4.50
N SER A 44 1.04 -7.75 -4.53
CA SER A 44 1.78 -7.00 -3.53
C SER A 44 2.91 -6.15 -4.10
N VAL A 45 3.09 -4.99 -3.47
CA VAL A 45 4.23 -4.10 -3.69
C VAL A 45 5.07 -4.10 -2.42
N SER A 46 6.39 -4.21 -2.56
CA SER A 46 7.30 -4.16 -1.42
C SER A 46 8.57 -3.36 -1.73
N LEU A 47 9.09 -2.68 -0.72
CA LEU A 47 10.27 -1.82 -0.82
C LEU A 47 11.48 -2.54 -0.24
N HIS A 48 12.58 -2.61 -1.00
CA HIS A 48 13.75 -3.41 -0.65
C HIS A 48 15.03 -2.59 -0.68
N MET A 49 15.96 -2.95 0.20
CA MET A 49 17.25 -2.26 0.33
C MET A 49 17.02 -0.74 0.46
N ASN A 50 17.73 0.07 -0.33
CA ASN A 50 17.63 1.53 -0.30
C ASN A 50 16.94 2.10 -1.55
N ASP A 51 16.72 1.27 -2.58
CA ASP A 51 16.43 1.72 -3.95
C ASP A 51 15.54 0.78 -4.76
N ARG A 52 14.99 -0.30 -4.19
CA ARG A 52 14.23 -1.31 -4.95
C ARG A 52 12.75 -1.31 -4.65
N VAL A 53 11.94 -1.54 -5.70
CA VAL A 53 10.51 -1.85 -5.63
C VAL A 53 10.30 -3.22 -6.24
N ARG A 54 9.55 -4.09 -5.56
CA ARG A 54 9.14 -5.41 -6.10
C ARG A 54 7.65 -5.48 -6.27
N LEU A 55 7.24 -6.04 -7.40
CA LEU A 55 5.85 -6.30 -7.78
C LEU A 55 5.63 -7.82 -7.85
N LEU A 56 4.64 -8.32 -7.12
CA LEU A 56 4.27 -9.74 -7.11
C LEU A 56 2.78 -9.90 -7.40
N GLY A 57 2.43 -10.78 -8.34
CA GLY A 57 1.03 -11.08 -8.67
C GLY A 57 0.36 -10.07 -9.61
N PHE A 58 1.13 -9.21 -10.26
CA PHE A 58 0.67 -8.29 -11.30
C PHE A 58 0.79 -8.91 -12.70
N SER A 59 -0.08 -8.52 -13.63
CA SER A 59 0.08 -8.91 -15.04
C SER A 59 1.24 -8.15 -15.69
N SER A 60 1.80 -8.66 -16.80
CA SER A 60 2.83 -7.95 -17.56
C SER A 60 2.38 -6.56 -18.04
N THR A 61 1.07 -6.39 -18.29
CA THR A 61 0.49 -5.09 -18.66
C THR A 61 0.49 -4.13 -17.47
N ASP A 62 0.08 -4.59 -16.28
CA ASP A 62 0.14 -3.78 -15.06
C ASP A 62 1.59 -3.40 -14.72
N VAL A 63 2.53 -4.34 -14.83
CA VAL A 63 3.95 -4.12 -14.56
C VAL A 63 4.51 -3.03 -15.48
N ALA A 64 4.17 -3.03 -16.77
CA ALA A 64 4.58 -1.97 -17.71
C ALA A 64 3.98 -0.60 -17.35
N GLN A 65 2.73 -0.55 -16.91
CA GLN A 65 2.09 0.70 -16.46
C GLN A 65 2.72 1.22 -15.16
N ILE A 66 3.00 0.33 -14.21
CA ILE A 66 3.67 0.68 -12.94
C ILE A 66 5.09 1.18 -13.21
N HIS A 67 5.82 0.61 -14.17
CA HIS A 67 7.11 1.15 -14.60
C HIS A 67 7.00 2.61 -15.06
N GLY A 68 6.01 2.93 -15.91
CA GLY A 68 5.75 4.31 -16.33
C GLY A 68 5.44 5.26 -15.16
N ILE A 69 4.72 4.78 -14.15
CA ILE A 69 4.44 5.54 -12.92
C ILE A 69 5.75 5.80 -12.13
N LEU A 70 6.62 4.80 -12.00
CA LEU A 70 7.91 4.97 -11.32
C LEU A 70 8.78 6.04 -12.01
N ASP A 71 8.87 6.02 -13.34
CA ASP A 71 9.61 7.03 -14.11
C ASP A 71 8.97 8.43 -14.01
N GLN A 72 7.65 8.51 -13.96
CA GLN A 72 6.95 9.78 -13.84
C GLN A 72 7.18 10.46 -12.49
N TYR A 73 7.15 9.69 -11.39
CA TYR A 73 7.16 10.26 -10.04
C TYR A 73 8.51 10.21 -9.33
N TRP A 74 9.49 9.47 -9.86
CA TRP A 74 10.85 9.47 -9.36
C TRP A 74 11.77 10.30 -10.27
N PRO A 75 12.23 11.50 -9.86
CA PRO A 75 13.00 12.39 -10.73
C PRO A 75 14.29 11.80 -11.28
N LYS A 76 14.88 10.82 -10.59
CA LYS A 76 16.11 10.14 -11.05
C LYS A 76 15.83 8.94 -11.95
N GLY A 77 14.57 8.53 -12.11
CA GLY A 77 14.14 7.42 -12.97
C GLY A 77 14.56 6.02 -12.51
N VAL A 78 14.11 5.02 -13.26
CA VAL A 78 14.47 3.61 -13.06
C VAL A 78 15.85 3.32 -13.64
N ALA A 79 16.72 2.70 -12.83
CA ALA A 79 18.07 2.32 -13.20
C ALA A 79 18.14 0.98 -13.95
N SER A 80 17.33 0.00 -13.52
CA SER A 80 17.31 -1.34 -14.13
C SER A 80 16.09 -2.13 -13.67
N THR A 81 15.66 -3.09 -14.48
CA THR A 81 14.61 -4.07 -14.14
C THR A 81 15.15 -5.49 -14.22
N ARG A 82 14.59 -6.41 -13.43
CA ARG A 82 14.85 -7.85 -13.54
C ARG A 82 13.74 -8.67 -12.92
N GLU A 83 13.67 -9.94 -13.31
CA GLU A 83 12.95 -10.95 -12.54
C GLU A 83 13.72 -11.29 -11.25
N TYR A 84 13.00 -11.42 -10.15
CA TYR A 84 13.53 -11.89 -8.86
C TYR A 84 12.57 -12.91 -8.27
N GLY A 85 12.86 -14.20 -8.49
CA GLY A 85 11.92 -15.28 -8.16
C GLY A 85 10.63 -15.12 -8.96
N ALA A 86 9.49 -15.03 -8.28
CA ALA A 86 8.18 -14.81 -8.89
C ALA A 86 7.77 -13.32 -8.99
N SER A 87 8.68 -12.39 -8.68
CA SER A 87 8.41 -10.94 -8.67
C SER A 87 9.22 -10.20 -9.73
N ASP A 88 8.68 -9.09 -10.22
CA ASP A 88 9.40 -8.10 -11.01
C ASP A 88 10.06 -7.09 -10.05
N GLU A 89 11.37 -6.91 -10.17
CA GLU A 89 12.15 -5.98 -9.36
C GLU A 89 12.64 -4.79 -10.19
N PHE A 90 12.31 -3.60 -9.72
CA PHE A 90 12.77 -2.33 -10.24
C PHE A 90 13.83 -1.76 -9.29
N ARG A 91 15.00 -1.39 -9.82
CA ARG A 91 16.00 -0.62 -9.10
C ARG A 91 15.91 0.83 -9.55
N LEU A 92 15.74 1.75 -8.61
CA LEU A 92 15.66 3.19 -8.84
C LEU A 92 17.07 3.82 -8.78
N ASN A 93 17.29 4.92 -9.50
CA ASN A 93 18.52 5.68 -9.33
C ASN A 93 18.51 6.44 -7.99
N GLY A 94 19.63 6.42 -7.25
CA GLY A 94 19.71 7.04 -5.92
C GLY A 94 19.24 6.11 -4.80
N SER A 95 18.79 6.68 -3.68
CA SER A 95 18.40 5.92 -2.48
C SER A 95 17.09 6.45 -1.86
N PRO A 96 15.95 6.34 -2.57
CA PRO A 96 14.66 6.87 -2.11
C PRO A 96 14.23 6.36 -0.74
N TRP A 97 14.65 5.15 -0.37
CA TRP A 97 14.25 4.50 0.88
C TRP A 97 15.24 4.71 2.02
N ASN A 98 16.33 5.44 1.82
CA ASN A 98 17.35 5.62 2.84
C ASN A 98 17.48 7.09 3.27
N PRO A 99 16.88 7.46 4.41
CA PRO A 99 16.95 8.83 4.92
C PRO A 99 18.36 9.37 5.12
N SER A 100 19.34 8.52 5.46
CA SER A 100 20.71 8.95 5.75
C SER A 100 21.49 9.45 4.54
N THR A 101 21.00 9.16 3.33
CA THR A 101 21.63 9.55 2.07
C THR A 101 20.88 10.65 1.34
N TRP A 102 19.79 11.18 1.91
CA TRP A 102 19.04 12.22 1.24
C TRP A 102 19.81 13.54 1.22
N PHE A 103 19.88 14.11 0.02
CA PHE A 103 20.30 15.48 -0.20
C PHE A 103 19.14 16.27 -0.79
N GLU A 104 19.09 17.57 -0.52
CA GLU A 104 18.07 18.48 -1.05
C GLU A 104 16.64 17.96 -0.72
N ASP A 105 15.76 17.89 -1.72
CA ASP A 105 14.34 17.52 -1.61
C ASP A 105 14.07 16.03 -1.89
N GLU A 106 15.09 15.15 -1.88
CA GLU A 106 14.92 13.71 -2.13
C GLU A 106 13.92 13.05 -1.18
N LYS A 107 13.87 13.52 0.07
CA LYS A 107 12.86 13.11 1.02
C LYS A 107 11.47 13.30 0.43
N THR A 108 11.13 14.53 0.07
CA THR A 108 9.84 14.91 -0.49
C THR A 108 9.56 14.14 -1.79
N ALA A 109 10.57 13.98 -2.64
CA ALA A 109 10.46 13.18 -3.87
C ALA A 109 10.09 11.71 -3.59
N ALA A 110 10.66 11.08 -2.57
CA ALA A 110 10.33 9.70 -2.21
C ALA A 110 8.89 9.54 -1.70
N ARG A 111 8.34 10.55 -0.99
CA ARG A 111 6.93 10.56 -0.55
C ARG A 111 6.00 10.78 -1.74
N ARG A 112 6.39 11.66 -2.67
CA ARG A 112 5.66 11.88 -3.94
C ARG A 112 5.66 10.62 -4.80
N LEU A 113 6.77 9.88 -4.85
CA LEU A 113 6.85 8.58 -5.51
C LEU A 113 5.83 7.59 -4.96
N MET A 114 5.78 7.41 -3.64
CA MET A 114 4.80 6.49 -3.05
C MET A 114 3.35 6.98 -3.22
N CYS A 115 3.11 8.29 -3.14
CA CYS A 115 1.80 8.87 -3.38
C CYS A 115 1.32 8.63 -4.82
N GLY A 116 2.21 8.87 -5.80
CA GLY A 116 1.97 8.58 -7.22
C GLY A 116 1.77 7.09 -7.51
N LEU A 117 2.54 6.23 -6.85
CA LEU A 117 2.40 4.77 -6.98
C LEU A 117 1.05 4.27 -6.46
N LEU A 118 0.61 4.72 -5.28
CA LEU A 118 -0.70 4.37 -4.73
C LEU A 118 -1.84 4.91 -5.60
N LYS A 119 -1.72 6.15 -6.09
CA LYS A 119 -2.67 6.74 -7.04
C LYS A 119 -2.78 5.89 -8.31
N GLY A 120 -1.64 5.58 -8.94
CA GLY A 120 -1.61 4.82 -10.18
C GLY A 120 -2.20 3.42 -10.00
N LEU A 121 -1.82 2.70 -8.94
CA LEU A 121 -2.41 1.40 -8.62
C LEU A 121 -3.92 1.48 -8.42
N TYR A 122 -4.39 2.50 -7.68
CA TYR A 122 -5.81 2.72 -7.46
C TYR A 122 -6.57 2.99 -8.76
N ASP A 123 -6.02 3.82 -9.65
CA ASP A 123 -6.60 4.13 -10.97
C ASP A 123 -6.62 2.88 -11.89
N LEU A 124 -5.71 1.92 -11.68
CA LEU A 124 -5.72 0.60 -12.34
C LEU A 124 -6.68 -0.42 -11.70
N GLY A 125 -7.33 -0.05 -10.59
CA GLY A 125 -8.24 -0.91 -9.84
C GLY A 125 -7.57 -1.74 -8.74
N TRP A 126 -6.27 -1.59 -8.50
CA TRP A 126 -5.57 -2.23 -7.39
C TRP A 126 -5.77 -1.43 -6.10
N VAL A 127 -6.72 -1.87 -5.28
CA VAL A 127 -7.07 -1.19 -4.02
C VAL A 127 -6.28 -1.78 -2.87
N LEU A 128 -5.61 -0.92 -2.09
CA LEU A 128 -4.84 -1.30 -0.91
C LEU A 128 -5.78 -1.94 0.11
N LYS A 129 -5.41 -3.12 0.61
CA LYS A 129 -6.13 -3.80 1.69
C LYS A 129 -5.43 -3.64 3.02
N ALA A 130 -4.11 -3.74 3.03
CA ALA A 130 -3.31 -3.52 4.22
C ALA A 130 -1.84 -3.26 3.86
N PRO A 131 -1.17 -2.30 4.51
CA PRO A 131 0.26 -2.40 4.75
C PRO A 131 0.52 -3.46 5.85
N VAL A 132 1.53 -4.30 5.65
CA VAL A 132 1.91 -5.33 6.61
C VAL A 132 3.42 -5.33 6.85
N ASP A 133 3.81 -5.30 8.14
CA ASP A 133 5.20 -5.49 8.59
C ASP A 133 5.33 -6.88 9.25
N VAL A 134 5.33 -7.92 8.42
CA VAL A 134 5.36 -9.33 8.88
C VAL A 134 6.75 -9.97 8.75
N LEU A 135 7.71 -9.28 8.15
CA LEU A 135 9.05 -9.80 7.95
C LEU A 135 9.95 -9.32 9.08
N LYS A 136 10.39 -10.25 9.94
CA LYS A 136 11.30 -9.98 11.05
C LYS A 136 12.75 -9.83 10.56
N LYS A 137 13.01 -8.76 9.81
CA LYS A 137 14.33 -8.41 9.28
C LYS A 137 14.63 -6.95 9.59
N ASP A 138 15.84 -6.67 10.04
CA ASP A 138 16.28 -5.29 10.27
C ASP A 138 16.22 -4.48 8.98
N GLY A 139 15.73 -3.25 9.09
CA GLY A 139 15.52 -2.36 7.94
C GLY A 139 14.31 -2.73 7.07
N ASN A 140 13.43 -3.64 7.53
CA ASN A 140 12.22 -3.97 6.80
C ASN A 140 11.25 -2.77 6.74
N LYS A 141 10.52 -2.72 5.63
CA LYS A 141 9.47 -1.75 5.31
C LYS A 141 8.17 -2.49 5.14
N ASP A 142 7.08 -1.74 5.02
CA ASP A 142 5.79 -2.36 4.80
C ASP A 142 5.75 -3.07 3.44
N THR A 143 5.16 -4.27 3.46
CA THR A 143 4.63 -4.90 2.26
C THR A 143 3.20 -4.45 2.08
N LEU A 144 2.86 -3.96 0.90
CA LEU A 144 1.55 -3.45 0.58
C LEU A 144 0.76 -4.53 -0.14
N LEU A 145 -0.39 -4.93 0.41
CA LEU A 145 -1.25 -5.95 -0.18
C LEU A 145 -2.44 -5.28 -0.88
N PHE A 146 -2.66 -5.65 -2.15
CA PHE A 146 -3.70 -5.08 -3.00
C PHE A 146 -4.70 -6.13 -3.43
N ARG A 147 -5.96 -5.71 -3.59
CA ARG A 147 -7.03 -6.48 -4.22
C ARG A 147 -7.43 -5.78 -5.50
N LEU A 148 -7.50 -6.53 -6.60
CA LEU A 148 -8.04 -6.01 -7.86
C LEU A 148 -9.55 -5.80 -7.73
N GLN A 149 -10.01 -4.63 -8.15
CA GLN A 149 -11.41 -4.26 -8.24
C GLN A 149 -11.74 -3.86 -9.68
N GLN A 150 -12.82 -4.44 -10.21
CA GLN A 150 -13.32 -4.15 -11.55
C GLN A 150 -14.82 -3.81 -11.47
N PRO A 151 -15.26 -2.65 -12.01
CA PRO A 151 -14.42 -1.58 -12.57
C PRO A 151 -13.50 -0.94 -11.51
N PRO A 152 -12.43 -0.22 -11.91
CA PRO A 152 -11.62 0.57 -10.99
C PRO A 152 -12.48 1.54 -10.16
N PRO A 153 -12.05 1.89 -8.94
CA PRO A 153 -12.76 2.89 -8.14
C PRO A 153 -12.82 4.26 -8.84
N PRO A 154 -13.75 5.15 -8.40
CA PRO A 154 -13.81 6.52 -8.91
C PRO A 154 -12.47 7.26 -8.75
N PRO A 155 -12.04 8.09 -9.72
CA PRO A 155 -10.79 8.83 -9.63
C PRO A 155 -10.71 9.69 -8.36
N CYS A 156 -9.52 9.76 -7.78
CA CYS A 156 -9.26 10.56 -6.58
C CYS A 156 -8.12 11.58 -6.77
N ASN A 157 -8.23 12.68 -6.02
CA ASN A 157 -7.14 13.57 -5.67
C ASN A 157 -6.33 12.92 -4.53
N TRP A 158 -5.02 13.17 -4.50
CA TRP A 158 -4.10 12.55 -3.54
C TRP A 158 -3.18 13.57 -2.91
N MET A 159 -2.89 13.37 -1.63
CA MET A 159 -1.85 14.08 -0.89
C MET A 159 -1.19 13.12 0.10
N CYS A 160 -0.07 13.54 0.68
CA CYS A 160 0.51 12.82 1.80
C CYS A 160 0.99 13.75 2.91
N ILE A 161 1.03 13.21 4.12
CA ILE A 161 1.44 13.90 5.35
C ILE A 161 2.58 13.09 5.96
N SER A 162 3.72 13.73 6.20
CA SER A 162 4.86 13.10 6.86
C SER A 162 5.16 13.78 8.21
N PHE A 163 5.46 12.94 9.21
CA PHE A 163 5.74 13.35 10.58
C PHE A 163 7.25 13.36 10.79
N ASN A 164 7.88 14.50 10.50
CA ASN A 164 9.31 14.61 10.34
C ASN A 164 9.99 15.05 11.64
N LYS A 165 11.17 14.48 11.92
CA LYS A 165 11.95 14.77 13.14
C LYS A 165 11.04 14.56 14.37
N SER A 166 11.23 15.37 15.42
CA SER A 166 10.41 15.32 16.62
C SER A 166 9.20 16.25 16.60
N ASP A 167 9.12 17.20 15.65
CA ASP A 167 8.20 18.34 15.74
C ASP A 167 7.75 18.97 14.41
N LEU A 168 7.97 18.32 13.27
CA LEU A 168 7.65 18.88 11.96
C LEU A 168 6.58 18.05 11.27
N LEU A 169 5.51 18.67 10.80
CA LEU A 169 4.50 18.04 9.94
C LEU A 169 4.62 18.64 8.55
N GLN A 170 4.77 17.80 7.55
CA GLN A 170 4.94 18.23 6.16
C GLN A 170 3.79 17.67 5.33
N LEU A 171 3.01 18.58 4.73
CA LEU A 171 1.90 18.30 3.83
C LEU A 171 2.39 18.42 2.39
N ILE A 172 2.33 17.35 1.63
CA ILE A 172 2.85 17.25 0.27
C ILE A 172 1.67 17.05 -0.69
N GLY A 173 1.55 17.93 -1.68
CA GLY A 173 0.43 17.90 -2.63
C GLY A 173 -0.92 18.33 -2.03
N ALA A 174 -0.94 18.85 -0.80
CA ALA A 174 -2.16 19.29 -0.14
C ALA A 174 -2.70 20.60 -0.79
N PRO A 175 -4.02 20.71 -1.02
CA PRO A 175 -4.63 21.96 -1.46
C PRO A 175 -4.38 23.09 -0.44
N ARG A 176 -4.18 24.32 -0.93
CA ARG A 176 -3.93 25.49 -0.07
C ARG A 176 -4.96 25.67 1.05
N ALA A 177 -6.24 25.45 0.76
CA ALA A 177 -7.31 25.55 1.75
C ALA A 177 -7.18 24.52 2.88
N VAL A 178 -6.66 23.32 2.59
CA VAL A 178 -6.36 22.30 3.61
C VAL A 178 -5.18 22.77 4.47
N CYS A 179 -4.13 23.33 3.88
CA CYS A 179 -2.98 23.86 4.63
C CYS A 179 -3.37 25.00 5.57
N GLU A 180 -4.21 25.93 5.10
CA GLU A 180 -4.72 27.05 5.90
C GLU A 180 -5.62 26.56 7.04
N ALA A 181 -6.55 25.63 6.76
CA ALA A 181 -7.41 25.06 7.79
C ALA A 181 -6.63 24.26 8.84
N MET A 182 -5.63 23.48 8.41
CA MET A 182 -4.73 22.73 9.29
C MET A 182 -3.94 23.67 10.21
N SER A 183 -3.50 24.82 9.68
CA SER A 183 -2.80 25.83 10.48
C SER A 183 -3.73 26.44 11.54
N ASN A 184 -4.98 26.75 11.17
CA ASN A 184 -5.95 27.36 12.08
C ASN A 184 -6.34 26.42 13.22
N ILE A 185 -6.61 25.13 12.94
CA ILE A 185 -7.05 24.18 13.99
C ILE A 185 -5.95 23.74 14.96
N LEU A 186 -4.70 24.00 14.59
CA LEU A 186 -3.51 23.69 15.38
C LEU A 186 -2.79 24.96 15.88
N GLU A 187 -3.39 26.15 15.72
CA GLU A 187 -2.71 27.44 15.93
C GLU A 187 -1.99 27.54 17.29
N ASP A 188 -2.62 27.01 18.35
CA ASP A 188 -2.11 27.00 19.73
C ASP A 188 -0.84 26.15 19.92
N LYS A 189 -0.53 25.32 18.92
CA LYS A 189 0.58 24.36 18.93
C LYS A 189 1.66 24.69 17.91
N ILE A 190 1.47 25.71 17.09
CA ILE A 190 2.39 26.03 16.00
C ILE A 190 3.47 26.99 16.48
N GLN A 191 4.72 26.60 16.26
CA GLN A 191 5.86 27.51 16.36
C GLN A 191 6.02 28.33 15.06
N ARG A 192 5.88 27.68 13.90
CA ARG A 192 6.04 28.33 12.58
C ARG A 192 5.37 27.51 11.48
N THR A 193 4.88 28.19 10.45
CA THR A 193 4.50 27.59 9.16
C THR A 193 5.45 28.03 8.04
N GLN A 194 5.64 27.20 7.03
CA GLN A 194 6.47 27.50 5.87
C GLN A 194 5.86 26.90 4.59
N VAL A 195 5.74 27.73 3.55
CA VAL A 195 5.41 27.26 2.19
C VAL A 195 6.72 26.97 1.47
N LEU A 196 6.86 25.75 0.94
CA LEU A 196 7.97 25.32 0.08
C LEU A 196 7.45 25.11 -1.34
N GLU A 197 8.37 24.92 -2.29
CA GLU A 197 8.03 24.68 -3.70
C GLU A 197 7.12 23.44 -3.87
N SER A 198 7.39 22.40 -3.09
CA SER A 198 6.74 21.09 -3.24
C SER A 198 5.90 20.65 -2.03
N SER A 199 5.86 21.44 -0.96
CA SER A 199 5.15 21.09 0.28
C SER A 199 4.82 22.30 1.15
N PHE A 200 3.99 22.08 2.17
CA PHE A 200 3.71 23.02 3.25
C PHE A 200 4.12 22.39 4.57
N GLU A 201 4.86 23.14 5.40
CA GLU A 201 5.39 22.65 6.65
C GLU A 201 4.81 23.39 7.85
N ILE A 202 4.47 22.62 8.88
CA ILE A 202 4.03 23.10 10.19
C ILE A 202 5.05 22.60 11.21
N LYS A 203 5.77 23.53 11.84
CA LYS A 203 6.64 23.24 12.98
C LYS A 203 5.86 23.46 14.27
N PHE A 204 5.83 22.46 15.13
CA PHE A 204 5.14 22.51 16.42
C PHE A 204 6.00 23.13 17.52
N LEU A 205 5.33 23.67 18.53
CA LEU A 205 5.89 23.90 19.86
C LEU A 205 6.06 22.55 20.56
N GLY A 206 7.23 22.32 21.15
CA GLY A 206 7.55 21.04 21.79
C GLY A 206 7.85 19.93 20.78
N TYR A 207 7.64 18.67 21.18
CA TYR A 207 8.07 17.48 20.43
C TYR A 207 6.98 16.41 20.31
N PRO A 208 5.85 16.71 19.63
CA PRO A 208 4.69 15.81 19.59
C PRO A 208 5.00 14.42 19.00
N TRP A 209 6.01 14.30 18.13
CA TRP A 209 6.39 13.02 17.52
C TRP A 209 7.38 12.21 18.34
N LYS A 210 7.92 12.82 19.41
CA LYS A 210 8.79 12.19 20.42
C LYS A 210 8.21 12.38 21.82
N ALA A 211 6.89 12.29 21.94
CA ALA A 211 6.20 12.50 23.20
C ALA A 211 6.45 11.35 24.19
N GLY A 212 6.53 11.68 25.48
CA GLY A 212 6.62 10.73 26.58
C GLY A 212 5.54 10.99 27.63
N GLY A 213 5.22 9.98 28.44
CA GLY A 213 4.24 10.12 29.53
C GLY A 213 2.88 10.67 29.07
N THR A 214 2.40 11.71 29.73
CA THR A 214 1.11 12.35 29.45
C THR A 214 1.06 13.10 28.14
N ASP A 215 2.20 13.57 27.62
CA ASP A 215 2.27 14.30 26.34
C ASP A 215 1.82 13.42 25.17
N THR A 216 1.90 12.09 25.33
CA THR A 216 1.40 11.15 24.32
C THR A 216 -0.12 11.25 24.13
N VAL A 217 -0.87 11.75 25.12
CA VAL A 217 -2.31 12.05 24.97
C VAL A 217 -2.49 13.25 24.04
N GLU A 218 -1.67 14.28 24.20
CA GLU A 218 -1.70 15.46 23.34
C GLU A 218 -1.36 15.13 21.90
N THR A 219 -0.37 14.26 21.66
CA THR A 219 -0.07 13.74 20.32
C THR A 219 -1.30 13.10 19.68
N ARG A 220 -2.06 12.29 20.44
CA ARG A 220 -3.29 11.65 19.92
C ARG A 220 -4.38 12.68 19.61
N LEU A 221 -4.51 13.73 20.42
CA LEU A 221 -5.43 14.84 20.14
C LEU A 221 -5.05 15.58 18.85
N ILE A 222 -3.76 15.81 18.61
CA ILE A 222 -3.27 16.38 17.34
C ILE A 222 -3.66 15.49 16.16
N LEU A 223 -3.44 14.18 16.25
CA LEU A 223 -3.81 13.23 15.19
C LEU A 223 -5.32 13.23 14.90
N LEU A 224 -6.17 13.29 15.94
CA LEU A 224 -7.62 13.40 15.78
C LEU A 224 -8.03 14.71 15.11
N LYS A 225 -7.41 15.83 15.48
CA LYS A 225 -7.63 17.13 14.83
C LYS A 225 -7.22 17.11 13.34
N ILE A 226 -6.11 16.45 13.00
CA ILE A 226 -5.66 16.28 11.61
C ILE A 226 -6.71 15.49 10.81
N LEU A 227 -7.20 14.36 11.34
CA LEU A 227 -8.21 13.55 10.67
C LEU A 227 -9.52 14.32 10.45
N ASP A 228 -10.03 14.99 11.50
CA ASP A 228 -11.21 15.84 11.39
C ASP A 228 -11.04 16.96 10.34
N CYS A 229 -9.86 17.58 10.29
CA CYS A 229 -9.55 18.56 9.27
C CYS A 229 -9.56 17.94 7.87
N LEU A 230 -8.98 16.77 7.66
CA LEU A 230 -8.98 16.10 6.37
C LEU A 230 -10.41 15.80 5.90
N GLU A 231 -11.25 15.28 6.79
CA GLU A 231 -12.61 14.89 6.43
C GLU A 231 -13.51 16.09 6.09
N ARG A 232 -13.30 17.25 6.73
CA ARG A 232 -13.96 18.50 6.36
C ARG A 232 -13.68 18.94 4.92
N PHE A 233 -12.58 18.48 4.34
CA PHE A 233 -12.21 18.72 2.94
C PHE A 233 -12.36 17.47 2.06
N GLY A 234 -13.08 16.44 2.50
CA GLY A 234 -13.35 15.25 1.70
C GLY A 234 -12.19 14.27 1.61
N PHE A 235 -11.06 14.53 2.29
CA PHE A 235 -9.92 13.62 2.31
C PHE A 235 -10.12 12.56 3.39
N SER A 236 -9.87 11.31 3.03
CA SER A 236 -9.77 10.18 3.96
C SER A 236 -8.34 9.67 4.04
N LEU A 237 -7.96 9.12 5.20
CA LEU A 237 -6.74 8.36 5.34
C LEU A 237 -6.85 7.05 4.55
N TYR A 238 -6.06 6.92 3.49
CA TYR A 238 -6.02 5.72 2.64
C TYR A 238 -5.03 4.68 3.17
N GLY A 239 -3.90 5.12 3.73
CA GLY A 239 -2.92 4.23 4.34
C GLY A 239 -1.87 4.98 5.16
N SER A 240 -1.35 4.32 6.18
CA SER A 240 -0.20 4.74 6.99
C SER A 240 0.94 3.79 6.69
N LEU A 241 2.01 4.27 6.05
CA LEU A 241 3.07 3.40 5.52
C LEU A 241 4.44 3.78 6.08
N ASN A 242 5.18 2.77 6.53
CA ASN A 242 6.60 2.86 6.77
C ASN A 242 7.40 2.51 5.50
N GLN A 243 7.98 3.54 4.87
CA GLN A 243 8.73 3.45 3.62
C GLN A 243 10.25 3.67 3.76
N ASP A 244 10.74 3.93 4.97
CA ASP A 244 12.13 4.33 5.21
C ASP A 244 12.94 3.18 5.86
N THR A 245 14.20 3.01 5.45
CA THR A 245 15.10 2.02 6.05
C THR A 245 15.37 2.39 7.50
N LYS A 246 15.11 1.46 8.42
CA LYS A 246 15.54 1.57 9.83
C LYS A 246 17.05 1.29 9.89
N GLN A 247 17.87 2.22 10.39
CA GLN A 247 19.29 2.00 10.67
C GLN A 247 19.63 2.38 12.11
N GLY A 248 20.18 1.45 12.90
CA GLY A 248 20.66 1.69 14.26
C GLY A 248 19.59 1.65 15.36
N GLU A 249 20.05 1.70 16.63
CA GLU A 249 19.21 1.57 17.85
C GLU A 249 18.38 2.82 18.17
N HIS A 250 18.60 3.94 17.47
CA HIS A 250 18.03 5.25 17.81
C HIS A 250 17.33 5.97 16.63
N VAL A 251 16.55 5.26 15.82
CA VAL A 251 15.80 5.89 14.72
C VAL A 251 14.30 5.68 14.87
N GLU A 252 13.64 6.76 15.30
CA GLU A 252 12.19 6.94 15.34
C GLU A 252 11.70 7.21 13.90
N ASN A 253 11.50 6.15 13.11
CA ASN A 253 10.77 6.28 11.85
C ASN A 253 9.28 6.34 12.16
N THR A 254 8.65 7.40 11.70
CA THR A 254 7.21 7.56 11.68
C THR A 254 6.69 7.15 10.31
N ASP A 255 5.45 6.66 10.28
CA ASP A 255 4.77 6.39 9.03
C ASP A 255 4.52 7.69 8.26
N THR A 256 4.36 7.57 6.95
CA THR A 256 3.76 8.61 6.12
C THR A 256 2.30 8.27 5.89
N TRP A 257 1.42 9.24 6.10
CA TRP A 257 -0.01 9.11 5.78
C TRP A 257 -0.25 9.49 4.33
N PHE A 258 -0.99 8.65 3.63
CA PHE A 258 -1.46 8.90 2.28
C PHE A 258 -2.96 9.08 2.34
N CYS A 259 -3.44 10.18 1.78
CA CYS A 259 -4.84 10.57 1.85
C CYS A 259 -5.39 10.74 0.45
N ASN A 260 -6.66 10.37 0.26
CA ASN A 260 -7.34 10.55 -1.00
C ASN A 260 -8.72 11.18 -0.82
N GLN A 261 -9.17 11.90 -1.85
CA GLN A 261 -10.47 12.56 -1.92
C GLN A 261 -11.07 12.22 -3.29
N GLN A 262 -12.31 11.73 -3.34
CA GLN A 262 -12.98 11.49 -4.63
C GLN A 262 -13.02 12.80 -5.43
N ALA A 263 -12.65 12.75 -6.72
CA ALA A 263 -12.46 13.95 -7.53
C ALA A 263 -13.76 14.76 -7.73
N ASN A 264 -14.92 14.10 -7.59
CA ASN A 264 -16.25 14.70 -7.66
C ASN A 264 -16.85 15.02 -6.27
N TRP A 265 -16.06 14.91 -5.20
CA TRP A 265 -16.55 15.24 -3.85
C TRP A 265 -16.90 16.74 -3.77
N MET A 266 -17.97 17.04 -3.03
CA MET A 266 -18.42 18.40 -2.77
C MET A 266 -18.46 18.66 -1.25
N PRO A 267 -18.18 19.90 -0.80
CA PRO A 267 -18.31 20.28 0.60
C PRO A 267 -19.64 19.85 1.23
N GLY A 268 -19.56 19.17 2.37
CA GLY A 268 -20.72 18.68 3.12
C GLY A 268 -21.19 17.27 2.76
N ILE A 269 -20.61 16.63 1.74
CA ILE A 269 -20.89 15.22 1.42
C ILE A 269 -20.11 14.30 2.39
N PRO A 270 -20.77 13.31 3.02
CA PRO A 270 -20.11 12.37 3.91
C PRO A 270 -19.06 11.55 3.16
N ILE A 271 -18.00 11.18 3.87
CA ILE A 271 -16.98 10.27 3.33
C ILE A 271 -17.30 8.86 3.81
N TYR A 272 -17.27 7.91 2.88
CA TYR A 272 -17.46 6.49 3.18
C TYR A 272 -16.14 5.76 3.01
N HIS A 273 -15.73 5.02 4.04
CA HIS A 273 -14.55 4.17 3.99
C HIS A 273 -14.90 2.81 3.36
N GLY A 274 -14.02 2.25 2.52
CA GLY A 274 -14.18 0.97 1.82
C GLY A 274 -13.04 -0.02 2.07
#